data_AF-A0A964EWV3-F1
#
_entry.id   AF-A0A964EWV3-F1
#
_cell.length_a   1.000
_cell.length_b   1.000
_cell.length_c   1.000
_cell.angle_alpha   90.00
_cell.angle_beta   90.00
_cell.angle_gamma   90.00
#
_symmetry.space_group_name_H-M   'P 1'
#
loop_
_entity.id
_entity.type
_entity.pdbx_description
1 polymer ?
#
loop_
_entity_poly.entity_id
_entity_poly.type
_entity_poly.pdbx_seq_one_letter_code
_entity_poly.pdbx_strand_id
1 'polypeptide(L)'
;MLIPCPACGSHVTASACACPHCDATLRRCNGKLAHTAAAAMMGLALVGCGDKDFEPAYGVPDTGFQDADGDGWGVMDDCDDTNADIHPDATETPGDSIDSNCDGEDDT
;
A
#
# COMPACT_ATOMS: atom_id res chain seq x y z
N MET A 1 -1.48 26.33 14.34
CA MET A 1 -0.68 25.88 13.18
C MET A 1 -0.79 24.36 13.09
N LEU A 2 -1.14 23.83 11.93
CA LEU A 2 -1.25 22.40 11.68
C LEU A 2 0.03 21.93 10.98
N ILE A 3 0.51 20.74 11.34
CA ILE A 3 1.66 20.10 10.70
C ILE A 3 1.26 18.68 10.27
N PRO A 4 1.81 18.18 9.15
CA PRO A 4 1.57 16.80 8.76
C PRO A 4 2.32 15.85 9.71
N CYS A 5 1.65 14.75 10.08
CA CYS A 5 2.29 13.66 10.81
C CYS A 5 3.28 12.93 9.89
N PRO A 6 4.55 12.72 10.29
CA PRO A 6 5.54 12.03 9.46
C PRO A 6 5.27 10.52 9.30
N ALA A 7 4.34 9.95 10.07
CA ALA A 7 4.03 8.52 10.03
C ALA A 7 2.80 8.20 9.17
N CYS A 8 1.75 9.03 9.22
CA CYS A 8 0.49 8.77 8.50
C CYS A 8 0.01 9.93 7.60
N GLY A 9 0.75 11.05 7.53
CA GLY A 9 0.39 12.20 6.70
C GLY A 9 -0.76 13.07 7.23
N SER A 10 -1.55 12.59 8.20
CA SER A 10 -2.66 13.36 8.77
C SER A 10 -2.21 14.67 9.39
N HIS A 11 -2.97 15.74 9.15
CA HIS A 11 -2.73 17.04 9.74
C HIS A 11 -3.11 17.03 11.22
N VAL A 12 -2.13 17.31 12.06
CA VAL A 12 -2.28 17.34 13.52
C VAL A 12 -1.89 18.71 14.05
N THR A 13 -2.38 19.05 15.24
CA THR A 13 -1.98 20.30 15.88
C THR A 13 -0.48 20.25 16.18
N ALA A 14 0.25 21.31 15.89
CA ALA A 14 1.70 21.33 16.13
C ALA A 14 2.09 21.27 17.62
N SER A 15 1.10 21.37 18.51
CA SER A 15 1.22 21.18 19.96
C SER A 15 0.91 19.75 20.42
N ALA A 16 0.45 18.86 19.53
CA ALA A 16 0.16 17.47 19.87
C ALA A 16 1.45 16.65 20.05
N CYS A 17 1.43 15.74 21.01
CA CYS A 17 2.56 14.87 21.34
C CYS A 17 2.55 13.53 20.65
N ALA A 18 1.35 13.07 20.33
CA ALA A 18 1.10 11.87 19.58
C ALA A 18 0.07 12.18 18.50
N CYS A 19 0.16 11.46 17.40
CA CYS A 19 -0.86 11.52 16.37
C CYS A 19 -2.11 10.74 16.85
N PRO A 20 -3.29 11.35 16.94
CA PRO A 20 -4.51 10.64 17.33
C PRO A 20 -5.00 9.62 16.28
N HIS A 21 -4.38 9.62 15.10
CA HIS A 21 -4.77 8.75 13.99
C HIS A 21 -3.94 7.46 13.91
N CYS A 22 -2.67 7.50 14.33
CA CYS A 22 -1.75 6.37 14.21
C CYS A 22 -0.85 6.17 15.44
N ASP A 23 -1.09 6.93 16.50
CA ASP A 23 -0.33 6.94 17.77
C ASP A 23 1.17 7.29 17.64
N ALA A 24 1.62 7.71 16.45
CA ALA A 24 3.00 8.08 16.23
C ALA A 24 3.42 9.28 17.09
N THR A 25 4.58 9.16 17.76
CA THR A 25 5.13 10.24 18.58
C THR A 25 5.63 11.39 17.69
N LEU A 26 5.22 12.61 18.02
CA LEU A 26 5.57 13.81 17.26
C LEU A 26 6.78 14.51 17.89
N ARG A 27 7.68 15.01 17.04
CA ARG A 27 8.97 15.60 17.45
C ARG A 27 8.86 16.80 18.40
N ARG A 28 7.67 17.41 18.55
CA ARG A 28 7.47 18.65 19.31
C ARG A 28 7.13 18.47 20.79
N CYS A 29 6.97 17.25 21.30
CA CYS A 29 6.72 17.03 22.73
C CYS A 29 7.90 16.57 23.56
N ASN A 30 9.06 16.36 22.95
CA ASN A 30 10.31 16.23 23.70
C ASN A 30 10.83 17.62 24.09
N GLY A 31 10.14 18.23 25.06
CA GLY A 31 10.80 19.15 25.98
C GLY A 31 11.85 18.35 26.76
N LYS A 32 13.11 18.44 26.31
CA LYS A 32 14.35 17.87 26.91
C LYS A 32 14.64 16.40 26.58
N LEU A 33 15.37 16.15 25.50
CA LEU A 33 16.47 15.18 25.56
C LEU A 33 17.74 15.86 25.06
N ALA A 34 18.56 16.26 26.03
CA ALA A 34 19.92 16.68 25.80
C ALA A 34 20.68 15.55 25.09
N HIS A 35 21.47 15.93 24.10
CA HIS A 35 22.49 15.08 23.51
C HIS A 35 23.46 14.65 24.61
N THR A 36 23.30 13.46 25.18
CA THR A 36 24.39 12.79 25.88
C THR A 36 24.89 11.67 25.01
N ALA A 37 26.10 11.86 24.53
CA ALA A 37 26.87 10.96 23.69
C ALA A 37 26.87 9.51 24.20
N ALA A 38 26.59 8.58 23.31
CA ALA A 38 27.14 7.23 23.38
C ALA A 38 27.47 6.83 21.94
N ALA A 39 28.76 6.86 21.62
CA ALA A 39 29.30 6.31 20.39
C ALA A 39 29.14 4.78 20.43
N ALA A 40 28.52 4.21 19.39
CA ALA A 40 28.66 2.81 19.04
C ALA A 40 28.74 2.71 17.52
N MET A 41 29.97 2.72 17.02
CA MET A 41 30.28 2.35 15.63
C MET A 41 30.12 0.84 15.52
N MET A 42 29.02 0.37 14.94
CA MET A 42 28.89 -1.04 14.54
C MET A 42 28.08 -1.16 13.26
N GLY A 43 28.83 -1.30 12.16
CA GLY A 43 28.47 -2.01 10.92
C GLY A 43 27.06 -1.81 10.35
N LEU A 44 26.90 -0.85 9.43
CA LEU A 44 25.76 -0.81 8.53
C LEU A 44 26.06 -1.70 7.31
N ALA A 45 25.74 -2.99 7.41
CA ALA A 45 25.69 -3.86 6.25
C ALA A 45 24.46 -3.47 5.42
N LEU A 46 24.69 -2.84 4.27
CA LEU A 46 23.66 -2.61 3.24
C LEU A 46 23.29 -3.96 2.62
N VAL A 47 22.40 -4.71 3.27
CA VAL A 47 21.52 -5.63 2.54
C VAL A 47 20.54 -4.75 1.79
N GLY A 48 20.71 -4.67 0.47
CA GLY A 48 19.75 -4.02 -0.42
C GLY A 48 18.44 -4.77 -0.33
N CYS A 49 17.36 -4.05 -0.02
CA CYS A 49 16.02 -4.54 -0.34
C CYS A 49 15.88 -4.48 -1.86
N GLY A 50 15.50 -5.59 -2.48
CA GLY A 50 15.21 -5.63 -3.91
C GLY A 50 14.08 -4.65 -4.23
N ASP A 51 14.36 -3.79 -5.20
CA ASP A 51 13.44 -2.86 -5.83
C ASP A 51 12.37 -3.67 -6.58
N LYS A 52 11.28 -4.00 -5.88
CA LYS A 52 9.97 -3.97 -6.53
C LYS A 52 9.30 -2.72 -6.02
N ASP A 53 9.81 -1.60 -6.53
CA ASP A 53 9.17 -0.31 -6.47
C ASP A 53 7.81 -0.46 -7.16
N PHE A 54 6.81 -0.85 -6.38
CA PHE A 54 5.44 -0.43 -6.65
C PHE A 54 5.49 1.08 -6.48
N GLU A 55 5.79 1.78 -7.57
CA GLU A 55 5.64 3.21 -7.71
C GLU A 55 4.24 3.57 -7.21
N PRO A 56 4.06 4.25 -6.07
CA PRO A 56 2.77 4.85 -5.80
C PRO A 56 2.62 5.97 -6.81
N ALA A 57 1.96 5.68 -7.93
CA ALA A 57 1.56 6.67 -8.91
C ALA A 57 0.67 7.69 -8.21
N TYR A 58 1.30 8.76 -7.71
CA TYR A 58 0.61 9.86 -7.04
C TYR A 58 -0.31 10.54 -8.07
N GLY A 59 -1.58 10.13 -8.10
CA GLY A 59 -2.55 10.60 -9.09
C GLY A 59 -3.74 9.68 -9.34
N VAL A 60 -3.71 8.41 -8.90
CA VAL A 60 -4.91 7.55 -8.95
C VAL A 60 -5.69 7.78 -7.65
N PRO A 61 -6.94 8.26 -7.69
CA PRO A 61 -7.76 8.33 -6.48
C PRO A 61 -7.88 6.92 -5.90
N ASP A 62 -7.61 6.74 -4.61
CA ASP A 62 -7.85 5.49 -3.88
C ASP A 62 -9.37 5.22 -3.85
N THR A 63 -9.92 4.71 -4.95
CA THR A 63 -11.33 4.35 -5.08
C THR A 63 -11.61 2.95 -4.54
N GLY A 64 -10.68 2.35 -3.80
CA GLY A 64 -10.76 0.92 -3.46
C GLY A 64 -10.54 0.02 -4.68
N PHE A 65 -9.92 0.56 -5.73
CA PHE A 65 -9.49 -0.19 -6.89
C PHE A 65 -8.18 -0.90 -6.53
N GLN A 66 -8.31 -2.09 -5.95
CA GLN A 66 -7.21 -3.02 -5.76
C GLN A 66 -7.22 -3.94 -6.98
N ASP A 67 -6.11 -3.93 -7.71
CA ASP A 67 -5.85 -4.67 -8.95
C ASP A 67 -4.47 -5.31 -8.74
N ALA A 68 -4.46 -6.56 -8.26
CA ALA A 68 -3.25 -7.21 -7.75
C ALA A 68 -2.43 -7.90 -8.84
N ASP A 69 -3.01 -8.19 -10.00
CA ASP A 69 -2.32 -8.78 -11.16
C ASP A 69 -2.08 -7.78 -12.31
N GLY A 70 -2.71 -6.62 -12.29
CA GLY A 70 -2.45 -5.49 -13.17
C GLY A 70 -3.12 -5.58 -14.53
N ASP A 71 -4.24 -6.30 -14.65
CA ASP A 71 -4.96 -6.47 -15.92
C ASP A 71 -5.95 -5.32 -16.23
N GLY A 72 -6.15 -4.41 -15.28
CA GLY A 72 -7.03 -3.26 -15.41
C GLY A 72 -8.46 -3.49 -14.91
N TRP A 73 -8.73 -4.64 -14.30
CA TRP A 73 -9.92 -4.94 -13.51
C TRP A 73 -9.58 -4.89 -12.02
N GLY A 74 -10.55 -4.48 -11.20
CA GLY A 74 -10.35 -4.43 -9.76
C GLY A 74 -11.05 -5.61 -9.10
N VAL A 75 -10.64 -5.96 -7.89
CA VAL A 75 -11.18 -7.03 -7.02
C VAL A 75 -12.72 -7.10 -6.87
N MET A 76 -13.44 -6.05 -7.26
CA MET A 76 -14.91 -6.03 -7.23
C MET A 76 -15.55 -6.59 -8.51
N ASP A 77 -14.84 -6.52 -9.63
CA ASP A 77 -15.28 -6.93 -10.95
C ASP A 77 -14.50 -8.17 -11.45
N ASP A 78 -13.29 -8.40 -10.92
CA ASP A 78 -12.46 -9.57 -11.22
C ASP A 78 -12.71 -10.72 -10.22
N CYS A 79 -13.00 -11.91 -10.77
CA CYS A 79 -13.24 -13.13 -10.04
C CYS A 79 -11.95 -13.81 -9.52
N ASP A 80 -10.77 -13.51 -10.09
CA ASP A 80 -9.45 -13.93 -9.60
C ASP A 80 -8.40 -12.82 -9.77
N ASP A 81 -8.42 -11.83 -8.85
CA ASP A 81 -7.48 -10.69 -8.70
C ASP A 81 -6.02 -11.11 -8.38
N THR A 82 -5.64 -12.34 -8.71
CA THR A 82 -4.27 -12.85 -8.64
C THR A 82 -3.77 -13.40 -9.97
N ASN A 83 -4.60 -13.37 -11.01
CA ASN A 83 -4.34 -13.95 -12.31
C ASN A 83 -4.89 -13.08 -13.46
N ALA A 84 -4.01 -12.28 -14.05
CA ALA A 84 -4.31 -11.37 -15.16
C ALA A 84 -4.86 -12.01 -16.45
N ASP A 85 -4.97 -13.34 -16.51
CA ASP A 85 -5.64 -14.07 -17.61
C ASP A 85 -7.13 -14.35 -17.30
N ILE A 86 -7.61 -14.06 -16.09
CA ILE A 86 -8.99 -14.26 -15.62
C ILE A 86 -9.57 -12.88 -15.27
N HIS A 87 -10.52 -12.41 -16.06
CA HIS A 87 -11.17 -11.11 -15.87
C HIS A 87 -12.39 -10.94 -16.80
N PRO A 88 -13.29 -9.96 -16.57
CA PRO A 88 -14.52 -9.78 -17.37
C PRO A 88 -14.36 -9.76 -18.90
N ASP A 89 -13.22 -9.25 -19.39
CA ASP A 89 -12.89 -9.19 -20.83
C ASP A 89 -12.05 -10.39 -21.35
N ALA A 90 -11.77 -11.40 -20.53
CA ALA A 90 -10.91 -12.52 -20.90
C ALA A 90 -11.61 -13.47 -21.89
N THR A 91 -10.80 -14.26 -22.61
CA THR A 91 -11.34 -15.26 -23.54
C THR A 91 -11.55 -16.59 -22.81
N GLU A 92 -12.79 -17.07 -22.82
CA GLU A 92 -13.17 -18.39 -22.30
C GLU A 92 -12.53 -19.55 -23.08
N THR A 93 -12.16 -20.60 -22.35
CA THR A 93 -11.80 -21.90 -22.92
C THR A 93 -12.93 -22.91 -22.64
N PRO A 94 -13.79 -23.22 -23.62
CA PRO A 94 -14.99 -23.99 -23.35
C PRO A 94 -14.72 -25.37 -22.75
N GLY A 95 -15.36 -25.65 -21.62
CA GLY A 95 -15.37 -26.94 -20.94
C GLY A 95 -14.09 -27.27 -20.20
N ASP A 96 -13.27 -26.28 -19.85
CA ASP A 96 -12.12 -26.45 -18.95
C ASP A 96 -12.48 -26.26 -17.46
N SER A 97 -13.74 -25.91 -17.18
CA SER A 97 -14.29 -25.69 -15.83
C SER A 97 -13.74 -24.46 -15.11
N ILE A 98 -13.21 -23.49 -15.87
CA ILE A 98 -12.74 -22.20 -15.36
C ILE A 98 -13.57 -21.09 -16.03
N ASP A 99 -14.34 -20.36 -15.23
CA ASP A 99 -14.96 -19.09 -15.64
C ASP A 99 -13.86 -18.03 -15.74
N SER A 100 -13.28 -17.91 -16.94
CA SER A 100 -12.17 -17.01 -17.23
C SER A 100 -12.68 -15.59 -17.47
N ASN A 101 -13.91 -15.44 -17.98
CA ASN A 101 -14.50 -14.14 -18.32
C ASN A 101 -15.37 -13.55 -17.19
N CYS A 102 -15.36 -14.16 -16.00
CA CYS A 102 -16.11 -13.76 -14.80
C CYS A 102 -17.61 -13.48 -15.05
N ASP A 103 -18.26 -14.19 -15.98
CA ASP A 103 -19.68 -14.02 -16.29
C ASP A 103 -20.62 -14.89 -15.43
N GLY A 104 -20.03 -15.77 -14.61
CA GLY A 104 -20.69 -16.64 -13.65
C GLY A 104 -20.94 -18.07 -14.14
N GLU A 105 -20.59 -18.41 -15.38
CA GLU A 105 -20.70 -19.74 -15.97
C GLU A 105 -19.43 -20.12 -16.76
N ASP A 106 -19.16 -21.42 -16.91
CA ASP A 106 -18.12 -21.94 -17.84
C ASP A 106 -18.81 -22.23 -19.17
N ASP A 107 -18.27 -21.70 -20.27
CA ASP A 107 -18.75 -21.97 -21.63
C ASP A 107 -18.66 -23.48 -21.94
N THR A 108 -19.71 -24.05 -22.55
CA THR A 108 -19.80 -25.51 -22.82
C THR A 108 -19.67 -25.89 -24.29
#